data_AF-A0A8T1HD14-F1
#
_entry.id   AF-A0A8T1HD14-F1
#
_cell.length_a   1.000
_cell.length_b   1.000
_cell.length_c   1.000
_cell.angle_alpha   90.00
_cell.angle_beta   90.00
_cell.angle_gamma   90.00
#
_symmetry.space_group_name_H-M   'P 1'
#
loop_
_entity.id
_entity.type
_entity.pdbx_description
1 polymer ?
#
loop_
_entity_poly.entity_id
_entity_poly.type
_entity_poly.pdbx_seq_one_letter_code
_entity_poly.pdbx_strand_id
1 'polypeptide(L)'
;MSTQNPEEMLFLELKARFGDEKVAQLLVVAARDDKVKIDVRPLVTVQLNYWHQGGKTAEDIFNLLKLSEVGDELFDSPMFRTWISYVTNLNDKNSDELMFSVIKKHYDDDILDKLFVEAKKEGNYENHCLKIGGGDVAEPRKNDRRRMTTGTMASFGLNDFYTGNDVSPFI
;
A
#
# COMPACT_ATOMS: atom_id res chain seq x y z
N MET A 1 12.74 16.36 33.66
CA MET A 1 11.52 15.57 33.42
C MET A 1 11.20 15.71 31.94
N SER A 2 11.45 14.69 31.12
CA SER A 2 11.11 14.76 29.69
C SER A 2 9.61 14.71 29.54
N THR A 3 9.05 15.70 28.85
CA THR A 3 7.64 15.75 28.44
C THR A 3 7.40 14.66 27.40
N GLN A 4 6.72 13.59 27.80
CA GLN A 4 6.37 12.48 26.92
C GLN A 4 5.28 12.95 25.93
N ASN A 5 5.47 12.67 24.65
CA ASN A 5 4.54 13.03 23.58
C ASN A 5 3.15 12.37 23.85
N PRO A 6 2.05 13.14 23.93
CA PRO A 6 0.72 12.59 24.24
C PRO A 6 0.25 11.51 23.25
N GLU A 7 0.55 11.68 21.97
CA GLU A 7 0.20 10.72 20.91
C GLU A 7 1.00 9.43 21.06
N GLU A 8 2.28 9.51 21.41
CA GLU A 8 3.10 8.33 21.72
C GLU A 8 2.56 7.57 22.94
N MET A 9 2.20 8.27 24.00
CA MET A 9 1.62 7.63 25.19
C MET A 9 0.30 6.95 24.89
N LEU A 10 -0.59 7.61 24.15
CA LEU A 10 -1.88 7.04 23.76
C LEU A 10 -1.68 5.81 22.87
N PHE A 11 -0.78 5.87 21.89
CA PHE A 11 -0.44 4.72 21.05
C PHE A 11 0.09 3.54 21.89
N LEU A 12 1.03 3.79 22.80
CA LEU A 12 1.60 2.73 23.64
C LEU A 12 0.55 2.08 24.56
N GLU A 13 -0.37 2.85 25.11
CA GLU A 13 -1.48 2.35 25.93
C GLU A 13 -2.43 1.47 25.09
N LEU A 14 -2.81 1.93 23.90
CA LEU A 14 -3.65 1.14 22.98
C LEU A 14 -2.95 -0.15 22.56
N LYS A 15 -1.66 -0.09 22.24
CA LYS A 15 -0.85 -1.26 21.90
C LYS A 15 -0.76 -2.25 23.05
N ALA A 16 -0.56 -1.78 24.28
CA ALA A 16 -0.49 -2.64 25.46
C ALA A 16 -1.82 -3.40 25.69
N ARG A 17 -2.95 -2.78 25.35
CA ARG A 17 -4.29 -3.39 25.52
C ARG A 17 -4.69 -4.33 24.39
N PHE A 18 -4.39 -3.96 23.14
CA PHE A 18 -4.96 -4.62 21.96
C PHE A 18 -3.92 -5.34 21.09
N GLY A 19 -2.64 -5.04 21.22
CA GLY A 19 -1.58 -5.53 20.34
C GLY A 19 -1.51 -4.78 18.99
N ASP A 20 -0.41 -4.97 18.25
CA ASP A 20 -0.11 -4.17 17.05
C ASP A 20 -1.17 -4.30 15.94
N GLU A 21 -1.59 -5.54 15.63
CA GLU A 21 -2.58 -5.80 14.58
C GLU A 21 -3.89 -5.07 14.86
N LYS A 22 -4.41 -5.20 16.09
CA LYS A 22 -5.70 -4.62 16.46
C LYS A 22 -5.64 -3.11 16.59
N VAL A 23 -4.52 -2.53 17.02
CA VAL A 23 -4.34 -1.08 16.97
C VAL A 23 -4.32 -0.58 15.52
N ALA A 24 -3.63 -1.25 14.60
CA ALA A 24 -3.64 -0.86 13.19
C ALA A 24 -5.06 -0.89 12.60
N GLN A 25 -5.83 -1.95 12.87
CA GLN A 25 -7.24 -2.04 12.48
C GLN A 25 -8.07 -0.92 13.10
N LEU A 26 -7.91 -0.69 14.40
CA LEU A 26 -8.63 0.36 15.15
C LEU A 26 -8.38 1.75 14.55
N LEU A 27 -7.12 2.09 14.25
CA LEU A 27 -6.78 3.39 13.70
C LEU A 27 -7.38 3.60 12.31
N VAL A 28 -7.41 2.56 11.46
CA VAL A 28 -8.04 2.63 10.13
C VAL A 28 -9.56 2.80 10.23
N VAL A 29 -10.21 2.08 11.14
CA VAL A 29 -11.66 2.25 11.39
C VAL A 29 -11.96 3.65 11.92
N ALA A 30 -11.18 4.09 12.91
CA ALA A 30 -11.35 5.40 13.54
C ALA A 30 -11.12 6.56 12.56
N ALA A 31 -10.22 6.41 11.59
CA ALA A 31 -9.94 7.42 10.57
C ALA A 31 -11.15 7.68 9.65
N ARG A 32 -12.07 6.71 9.53
CA ARG A 32 -13.24 6.75 8.65
C ARG A 32 -14.55 7.01 9.37
N ASP A 33 -14.55 7.00 10.70
CA ASP A 33 -15.73 7.20 11.52
C ASP A 33 -15.87 8.68 11.89
N ASP A 34 -16.88 9.35 11.34
CA ASP A 34 -17.18 10.77 11.56
C ASP A 34 -17.55 11.09 13.02
N LYS A 35 -17.86 10.06 13.83
CA LYS A 35 -18.10 10.19 15.27
C LYS A 35 -16.81 10.31 16.06
N VAL A 36 -15.69 9.82 15.54
CA VAL A 36 -14.39 9.98 16.17
C VAL A 36 -13.94 11.44 16.00
N LYS A 37 -13.82 12.15 17.12
CA LYS A 37 -13.48 13.59 17.13
C LYS A 37 -12.00 13.89 17.31
N ILE A 38 -11.17 12.85 17.50
CA ILE A 38 -9.72 12.99 17.59
C ILE A 38 -9.12 12.91 16.18
N ASP A 39 -8.08 13.70 15.93
CA ASP A 39 -7.26 13.52 14.74
C ASP A 39 -6.38 12.27 14.95
N VAL A 40 -6.63 11.22 14.17
CA VAL A 40 -5.91 9.95 14.30
C VAL A 40 -4.61 9.91 13.48
N ARG A 41 -4.37 10.89 12.60
CA ARG A 41 -3.18 10.91 11.71
C ARG A 41 -1.85 10.93 12.49
N PRO A 42 -1.74 11.67 13.60
CA PRO A 42 -0.55 11.60 14.45
C PRO A 42 -0.32 10.20 15.04
N LEU A 43 -1.39 9.50 15.46
CA LEU A 43 -1.28 8.14 15.99
C LEU A 43 -0.85 7.14 14.92
N VAL A 44 -1.34 7.28 13.68
CA VAL A 44 -0.88 6.46 12.55
C VAL A 44 0.61 6.73 12.27
N THR A 45 1.04 7.99 12.27
CA THR A 45 2.46 8.36 12.12
C THR A 45 3.33 7.73 13.21
N VAL A 46 2.90 7.80 14.47
CA VAL A 46 3.57 7.16 15.61
C VAL A 46 3.67 5.66 15.41
N GLN A 47 2.59 4.99 14.98
CA GLN A 47 2.60 3.54 14.73
C GLN A 47 3.62 3.15 13.65
N LEU A 48 3.64 3.86 12.52
CA LEU A 48 4.60 3.58 11.43
C LEU A 48 6.04 3.79 11.90
N ASN A 49 6.30 4.86 12.63
CA ASN A 49 7.62 5.15 13.20
C ASN A 49 8.03 4.09 14.24
N TYR A 50 7.09 3.64 15.08
CA TYR A 50 7.35 2.60 16.06
C TYR A 50 7.76 1.28 15.38
N TRP A 51 7.06 0.87 14.32
CA TRP A 51 7.46 -0.30 13.54
C TRP A 51 8.82 -0.13 12.87
N HIS A 52 9.09 1.04 12.29
CA HIS A 52 10.39 1.34 11.69
C HIS A 52 11.54 1.30 12.71
N GLN A 53 11.39 1.97 13.86
CA GLN A 53 12.37 1.98 14.94
C GLN A 53 12.57 0.60 15.57
N GLY A 54 11.51 -0.22 15.60
CA GLY A 54 11.55 -1.62 16.01
C GLY A 54 12.25 -2.54 14.99
N GLY A 55 12.77 -2.00 13.89
CA GLY A 55 13.49 -2.75 12.86
C GLY A 55 12.60 -3.70 12.07
N LYS A 56 11.29 -3.44 12.00
CA LYS A 56 10.38 -4.26 11.22
C LYS A 56 10.67 -4.11 9.73
N THR A 57 10.59 -5.22 9.01
CA THR A 57 10.72 -5.24 7.56
C THR A 57 9.34 -5.07 6.90
N ALA A 58 9.33 -4.82 5.59
CA ALA A 58 8.10 -4.84 4.80
C ALA A 58 7.35 -6.18 4.97
N GLU A 59 8.06 -7.31 4.99
CA GLU A 59 7.48 -8.64 5.16
C GLU A 59 6.94 -8.86 6.58
N ASP A 60 7.63 -8.37 7.61
CA ASP A 60 7.13 -8.45 9.00
C ASP A 60 5.78 -7.75 9.15
N ILE A 61 5.65 -6.53 8.59
CA ILE A 61 4.39 -5.78 8.67
C ILE A 61 3.32 -6.38 7.77
N PHE A 62 3.69 -6.96 6.63
CA PHE A 62 2.76 -7.70 5.77
C PHE A 62 2.09 -8.84 6.53
N ASN A 63 2.90 -9.65 7.24
CA ASN A 63 2.43 -10.76 8.07
C ASN A 63 1.67 -10.28 9.31
N LEU A 64 2.15 -9.22 9.98
CA LEU A 64 1.48 -8.63 11.15
C LEU A 64 0.05 -8.18 10.81
N LEU A 65 -0.13 -7.62 9.61
CA LEU A 65 -1.43 -7.18 9.10
C LEU A 65 -2.25 -8.30 8.45
N LYS A 66 -1.76 -9.55 8.50
CA LYS A 66 -2.40 -10.75 7.96
C LYS A 66 -2.78 -10.65 6.49
N LEU A 67 -1.96 -9.93 5.71
CA LEU A 67 -2.25 -9.67 4.30
C LEU A 67 -2.09 -10.91 3.42
N SER A 68 -1.40 -11.96 3.87
CA SER A 68 -1.34 -13.25 3.20
C SER A 68 -2.64 -14.06 3.31
N GLU A 69 -3.50 -13.73 4.28
CA GLU A 69 -4.76 -14.46 4.54
C GLU A 69 -5.96 -13.84 3.78
N VAL A 70 -5.78 -12.66 3.16
CA VAL A 70 -6.85 -11.92 2.48
C VAL A 70 -7.22 -12.54 1.12
N GLY A 71 -6.27 -13.20 0.44
CA GLY A 71 -6.53 -13.84 -0.84
C GLY A 71 -6.78 -12.83 -1.97
N ASP A 72 -7.75 -13.14 -2.83
CA ASP A 72 -8.04 -12.37 -4.05
C ASP A 72 -8.54 -10.92 -3.76
N GLU A 73 -8.91 -10.60 -2.50
CA GLU A 73 -9.41 -9.28 -2.04
C GLU A 73 -8.28 -8.35 -1.52
N LEU A 74 -7.01 -8.68 -1.78
CA LEU A 74 -5.86 -7.97 -1.24
C LEU A 74 -5.93 -6.44 -1.48
N PHE A 75 -6.29 -6.01 -2.69
CA PHE A 75 -6.35 -4.59 -3.06
C PHE A 75 -7.50 -3.82 -2.42
N ASP A 76 -8.59 -4.51 -2.07
CA ASP A 76 -9.73 -3.94 -1.36
C ASP A 76 -9.44 -3.75 0.13
N SER A 77 -8.44 -4.47 0.66
CA SER A 77 -8.11 -4.43 2.08
C SER A 77 -7.60 -3.05 2.53
N PRO A 78 -8.26 -2.41 3.52
CA PRO A 78 -7.74 -1.19 4.13
C PRO A 78 -6.37 -1.38 4.78
N MET A 79 -6.07 -2.60 5.24
CA MET A 79 -4.76 -2.95 5.82
C MET A 79 -3.66 -2.97 4.76
N PHE A 80 -4.00 -3.31 3.51
CA PHE A 80 -3.04 -3.26 2.40
C PHE A 80 -2.57 -1.82 2.15
N ARG A 81 -3.47 -0.84 2.25
CA ARG A 81 -3.11 0.60 2.17
C ARG A 81 -2.19 1.04 3.30
N THR A 82 -2.41 0.54 4.53
CA THR A 82 -1.52 0.79 5.67
C THR A 82 -0.13 0.21 5.42
N TRP A 83 -0.06 -1.00 4.86
CA TRP A 83 1.22 -1.62 4.50
C TRP A 83 1.96 -0.86 3.40
N ILE A 84 1.26 -0.42 2.35
CA ILE A 84 1.87 0.43 1.30
C ILE A 84 2.48 1.68 1.94
N SER A 85 1.70 2.40 2.77
CA SER A 85 2.17 3.60 3.46
C SER A 85 3.43 3.35 4.30
N TYR A 86 3.51 2.17 4.93
CA TYR A 86 4.70 1.77 5.68
C TYR A 86 5.91 1.54 4.76
N VAL A 87 5.77 0.77 3.68
CA VAL A 87 6.89 0.46 2.77
C VAL A 87 7.39 1.70 2.05
N THR A 88 6.50 2.61 1.64
CA THR A 88 6.88 3.90 1.05
C THR A 88 7.66 4.77 2.05
N ASN A 89 7.26 4.78 3.33
CA ASN A 89 8.00 5.49 4.38
C ASN A 89 9.37 4.84 4.68
N LEU A 90 9.48 3.51 4.59
CA LEU A 90 10.75 2.80 4.78
C LEU A 90 11.79 3.13 3.71
N ASN A 91 11.40 3.11 2.44
CA ASN A 91 12.30 3.35 1.31
C ASN A 91 11.54 3.73 0.04
N ASP A 92 11.23 5.01 -0.10
CA ASP A 92 10.47 5.58 -1.21
C ASP A 92 11.03 5.15 -2.59
N LYS A 93 12.35 5.17 -2.77
CA LYS A 93 13.02 4.94 -4.07
C LYS A 93 12.87 3.52 -4.63
N ASN A 94 12.79 2.52 -3.76
CA ASN A 94 12.71 1.10 -4.16
C ASN A 94 11.45 0.43 -3.60
N SER A 95 10.45 1.22 -3.22
CA SER A 95 9.24 0.76 -2.55
C SER A 95 8.48 -0.26 -3.43
N ASP A 96 8.34 0.00 -4.73
CA ASP A 96 7.68 -0.89 -5.69
C ASP A 96 8.33 -2.29 -5.78
N GLU A 97 9.66 -2.34 -5.95
CA GLU A 97 10.39 -3.61 -6.05
C GLU A 97 10.29 -4.42 -4.75
N LEU A 98 10.36 -3.74 -3.61
CA LEU A 98 10.19 -4.36 -2.30
C LEU A 98 8.76 -4.87 -2.10
N MET A 99 7.74 -4.07 -2.47
CA MET A 99 6.34 -4.49 -2.38
C MET A 99 6.09 -5.72 -3.23
N PHE A 100 6.50 -5.71 -4.50
CA PHE A 100 6.33 -6.84 -5.38
C PHE A 100 7.03 -8.10 -4.86
N SER A 101 8.26 -7.97 -4.35
CA SER A 101 9.02 -9.08 -3.77
C SER A 101 8.29 -9.73 -2.59
N VAL A 102 7.69 -8.93 -1.71
CA VAL A 102 6.92 -9.44 -0.56
C VAL A 102 5.61 -10.10 -1.03
N ILE A 103 4.82 -9.45 -1.87
CA ILE A 103 3.54 -10.01 -2.35
C ILE A 103 3.80 -11.36 -3.05
N LYS A 104 4.84 -11.44 -3.90
CA LYS A 104 5.20 -12.66 -4.62
C LYS A 104 5.62 -13.83 -3.71
N LYS A 105 6.13 -13.57 -2.51
CA LYS A 105 6.46 -14.64 -1.56
C LYS A 105 5.22 -15.26 -0.92
N HIS A 106 4.12 -14.52 -0.85
CA HIS A 106 2.91 -14.92 -0.13
C HIS A 106 1.75 -15.33 -1.05
N TYR A 107 1.84 -14.98 -2.33
CA TYR A 107 0.81 -15.21 -3.33
C TYR A 107 1.35 -16.01 -4.51
N ASP A 108 0.66 -17.09 -4.86
CA ASP A 108 0.98 -17.91 -6.03
C ASP A 108 0.72 -17.13 -7.33
N ASP A 109 1.42 -17.52 -8.40
CA ASP A 109 1.36 -16.86 -9.71
C ASP A 109 -0.09 -16.71 -10.24
N ASP A 110 -0.97 -17.69 -10.00
CA ASP A 110 -2.38 -17.64 -10.41
C ASP A 110 -3.17 -16.51 -9.71
N ILE A 111 -2.89 -16.26 -8.43
CA ILE A 111 -3.54 -15.18 -7.67
C ILE A 111 -2.94 -13.83 -8.07
N LEU A 112 -1.62 -13.77 -8.24
CA LEU A 112 -0.94 -12.58 -8.76
C LEU A 112 -1.51 -12.15 -10.12
N ASP A 113 -1.71 -13.09 -11.05
CA ASP A 113 -2.27 -12.79 -12.37
C ASP A 113 -3.68 -12.19 -12.27
N LYS A 114 -4.54 -12.73 -11.38
CA LYS A 114 -5.88 -12.16 -11.11
C LYS A 114 -5.79 -10.76 -10.54
N LEU A 115 -4.94 -10.56 -9.54
CA LEU A 115 -4.68 -9.28 -8.90
C LEU A 115 -4.26 -8.24 -9.96
N PHE A 116 -3.30 -8.55 -10.83
CA PHE A 116 -2.88 -7.64 -11.89
C PHE A 116 -3.99 -7.33 -12.91
N VAL A 117 -4.82 -8.31 -13.24
CA VAL A 117 -5.99 -8.09 -14.11
C VAL A 117 -6.99 -7.14 -13.44
N GLU A 118 -7.21 -7.26 -12.13
CA GLU A 118 -8.16 -6.41 -11.38
C GLU A 118 -7.65 -4.99 -11.22
N ALA A 119 -6.39 -4.81 -10.81
CA ALA A 119 -5.73 -3.50 -10.74
C ALA A 119 -5.80 -2.76 -12.10
N LYS A 120 -5.69 -3.51 -13.20
CA LYS A 120 -5.84 -3.00 -14.56
C LYS A 120 -7.27 -2.57 -14.88
N LYS A 121 -8.31 -3.16 -14.30
CA LYS A 121 -9.70 -2.72 -14.52
C LYS A 121 -10.01 -1.43 -13.75
N GLU A 122 -9.47 -1.30 -12.53
CA GLU A 122 -9.65 -0.11 -11.70
C GLU A 122 -8.94 1.12 -12.28
N GLY A 123 -7.79 0.91 -12.95
CA GLY A 123 -7.15 1.93 -13.78
C GLY A 123 -7.81 2.01 -15.16
N ASN A 124 -8.82 2.86 -15.36
CA ASN A 124 -9.34 3.17 -16.70
C ASN A 124 -8.30 3.94 -17.55
N TYR A 125 -7.41 3.22 -18.23
CA TYR A 125 -6.40 3.77 -19.16
C TYR A 125 -6.90 3.95 -20.60
N GLU A 126 -8.19 3.72 -20.89
CA GLU A 126 -8.72 3.87 -22.26
C GLU A 126 -8.74 5.34 -22.74
N ASN A 127 -8.55 6.31 -21.83
CA ASN A 127 -8.58 7.74 -22.17
C ASN A 127 -7.25 8.50 -22.00
N HIS A 128 -6.15 7.87 -21.58
CA HIS A 128 -4.87 8.58 -21.37
C HIS A 128 -3.69 8.07 -22.20
N CYS A 129 -3.86 7.01 -22.98
CA CYS A 129 -2.85 6.62 -23.96
C CYS A 129 -3.02 7.41 -25.27
N LEU A 130 -2.86 8.74 -25.23
CA LEU A 130 -2.77 9.56 -26.44
C LEU A 130 -1.71 10.67 -26.32
N LYS A 131 -0.65 10.44 -27.11
CA LYS A 131 0.43 11.35 -27.55
C LYS A 131 1.58 11.58 -26.57
N ILE A 132 2.60 10.73 -26.72
CA ILE A 132 3.98 11.22 -26.73
C ILE A 132 4.57 10.85 -28.10
N GLY A 133 4.85 11.88 -28.92
CA GLY A 133 5.62 11.78 -30.16
C GLY A 133 4.83 11.36 -31.39
N GLY A 134 4.78 12.22 -32.40
CA GLY A 134 4.28 11.87 -33.73
C GLY A 134 5.16 10.79 -34.36
N GLY A 135 4.58 9.62 -34.60
CA GLY A 135 5.18 8.51 -35.32
C GLY A 135 4.22 7.34 -35.26
N ASP A 136 3.69 6.94 -36.41
CA ASP A 136 2.75 5.84 -36.54
C ASP A 136 3.34 4.56 -35.93
N VAL A 137 2.77 4.08 -34.82
CA VAL A 137 3.04 2.75 -34.28
C VAL A 137 1.72 1.99 -34.24
N ALA A 138 1.68 0.94 -35.07
CA ALA A 138 0.53 0.08 -35.31
C ALA A 138 -0.07 -0.55 -34.04
N GLU A 139 -1.39 -0.68 -34.04
CA GLU A 139 -2.18 -1.37 -33.00
C GLU A 139 -1.69 -2.81 -32.71
N PRO A 140 -1.58 -3.23 -31.44
CA PRO A 140 -1.32 -4.63 -31.11
C PRO A 140 -2.60 -5.46 -31.21
N ARG A 141 -2.53 -6.56 -31.98
CA ARG A 141 -3.61 -7.56 -32.07
C ARG A 141 -3.79 -8.30 -30.73
N LYS A 142 -5.06 -8.57 -30.39
CA LYS A 142 -5.61 -9.05 -29.10
C LYS A 142 -5.13 -10.41 -28.54
N ASN A 143 -3.97 -10.96 -28.89
CA ASN A 143 -3.66 -12.33 -28.46
C ASN A 143 -2.19 -12.67 -28.31
N ASP A 144 -1.46 -11.99 -27.42
CA ASP A 144 -0.07 -12.38 -27.10
C ASP A 144 0.13 -12.52 -25.59
N ARG A 145 0.05 -13.77 -25.12
CA ARG A 145 0.28 -14.21 -23.74
C ARG A 145 1.80 -14.29 -23.51
N ARG A 146 2.47 -13.15 -23.28
CA ARG A 146 3.91 -13.12 -22.99
C ARG A 146 4.19 -12.78 -21.53
N ARG A 147 4.82 -13.76 -20.87
CA ARG A 147 5.54 -13.73 -19.58
C ARG A 147 6.04 -12.32 -19.23
N MET A 148 5.50 -11.73 -18.16
CA MET A 148 5.92 -10.41 -17.69
C MET A 148 7.35 -10.47 -17.15
N THR A 149 8.24 -9.63 -17.68
CA THR A 149 9.59 -9.44 -17.15
C THR A 149 9.64 -8.14 -16.35
N THR A 150 10.67 -7.99 -15.52
CA THR A 150 10.89 -6.85 -14.62
C THR A 150 10.81 -5.48 -15.30
N GLY A 151 11.14 -5.39 -16.59
CA GLY A 151 11.02 -4.16 -17.37
C GLY A 151 9.58 -3.72 -17.67
N THR A 152 8.61 -4.64 -17.68
CA THR A 152 7.21 -4.30 -17.99
C THR A 152 6.53 -3.57 -16.84
N MET A 153 6.90 -3.84 -15.59
CA MET A 153 6.33 -3.15 -14.42
C MET A 153 6.65 -1.65 -14.38
N ALA A 154 7.85 -1.24 -14.83
CA ALA A 154 8.21 0.17 -14.94
C ALA A 154 7.37 0.93 -16.01
N SER A 155 6.90 0.23 -17.05
CA SER A 155 6.00 0.79 -18.07
C SER A 155 4.51 0.73 -17.71
N PHE A 156 4.14 0.01 -16.64
CA PHE A 156 2.75 -0.12 -16.18
C PHE A 156 2.31 0.97 -15.19
N GLY A 157 3.09 2.05 -15.05
CA GLY A 157 2.58 3.29 -14.44
C GLY A 157 2.05 3.13 -13.02
N LEU A 158 2.72 2.34 -12.16
CA LEU A 158 2.45 2.41 -10.71
C LEU A 158 2.77 3.81 -10.13
N ASN A 159 3.55 4.62 -10.86
CA ASN A 159 3.78 6.04 -10.55
C ASN A 159 2.53 6.93 -10.65
N ASP A 160 1.51 6.55 -11.42
CA ASP A 160 0.35 7.42 -11.64
C ASP A 160 -0.76 7.24 -10.58
N PHE A 161 -0.58 6.31 -9.63
CA PHE A 161 -1.42 6.26 -8.44
C PHE A 161 -1.08 7.37 -7.42
N TYR A 162 0.04 8.09 -7.60
CA TYR A 162 0.60 8.98 -6.59
C TYR A 162 0.92 10.42 -7.03
N THR A 163 0.55 10.84 -8.25
CA THR A 163 0.71 12.24 -8.67
C THR A 163 -0.62 12.98 -8.86
N GLY A 164 -1.54 12.76 -7.93
CA GLY A 164 -2.63 13.69 -7.66
C GLY A 164 -2.14 14.75 -6.68
N ASN A 165 -2.04 15.99 -7.14
CA ASN A 165 -1.63 17.16 -6.38
C ASN A 165 -2.68 17.56 -5.32
N ASP A 166 -3.04 16.62 -4.45
CA ASP A 166 -3.94 16.79 -3.32
C ASP A 166 -3.24 16.23 -2.08
N VAL A 167 -2.69 17.14 -1.28
CA VAL A 167 -2.18 16.85 0.04
C VAL A 167 -3.36 16.40 0.92
N SER A 168 -3.62 15.10 0.92
CA SER A 168 -3.95 14.40 2.16
C SER A 168 -3.46 12.96 2.09
N PRO A 169 -2.25 12.68 2.59
CA PRO A 169 -2.01 11.35 3.12
C PRO A 169 -2.96 11.20 4.33
N PHE A 170 -3.63 10.05 4.42
CA PHE A 170 -4.60 9.68 5.45
C PHE A 170 -6.05 10.18 5.21
N ILE A 171 -6.87 9.32 4.60
CA ILE A 171 -8.11 8.66 5.13
C ILE A 171 -8.74 7.84 3.99
#